data_AF-A0A5N6U0D3-F1
#
_entry.id   AF-A0A5N6U0D3-F1
#
_cell.length_a   1.000
_cell.length_b   1.000
_cell.length_c   1.000
_cell.angle_alpha   90.00
_cell.angle_beta   90.00
_cell.angle_gamma   90.00
#
_symmetry.space_group_name_H-M   'P 1'
#
loop_
_entity.id
_entity.type
_entity.pdbx_description
1 polymer ?
#
loop_
_entity_poly.entity_id
_entity_poly.type
_entity_poly.pdbx_seq_one_letter_code
_entity_poly.pdbx_strand_id
1 'polypeptide(L)' 'MAQTASPRPENIQNTARPNMAGWWICCNCQGENNPVLNSGRCTICEHKQCPSCRPA' A
#
# COMPACT_ATOMS: atom_id res chain seq x y z
N MET A 1 41.36 -23.62 8.30
CA MET A 1 41.44 -22.33 7.56
C MET A 1 40.09 -21.64 7.68
N ALA A 2 40.08 -20.46 8.32
CA ALA A 2 38.90 -19.82 8.89
C ALA A 2 38.06 -19.04 7.87
N GLN A 3 36.73 -19.05 8.05
CA GLN A 3 35.77 -18.29 7.26
C GLN A 3 35.60 -16.90 7.90
N THR A 4 36.17 -15.88 7.27
CA THR A 4 35.94 -14.47 7.64
C THR A 4 34.64 -14.00 7.01
N ALA A 5 33.59 -13.87 7.82
CA ALA A 5 32.35 -13.21 7.43
C ALA A 5 32.46 -11.70 7.65
N SER A 6 32.39 -10.92 6.56
CA SER A 6 32.28 -9.45 6.60
C SER A 6 30.83 -9.03 6.91
N PRO A 7 30.57 -8.04 7.77
CA PRO A 7 29.23 -7.45 7.89
C PRO A 7 28.91 -6.65 6.62
N ARG A 8 27.77 -6.96 6.00
CA ARG A 8 27.23 -6.22 4.85
C ARG A 8 26.66 -4.89 5.34
N PRO A 9 26.77 -3.79 4.57
CA PRO A 9 26.18 -2.52 4.96
C PRO A 9 24.68 -2.67 5.13
N GLU A 10 24.20 -2.30 6.32
CA GLU A 10 22.79 -2.25 6.68
C GLU A 10 22.14 -1.18 5.80
N ASN A 11 21.52 -1.65 4.71
CA ASN A 11 20.71 -0.81 3.85
C ASN A 11 19.53 -0.36 4.70
N ILE A 12 19.66 0.82 5.29
CA ILE A 12 18.55 1.58 5.85
C ILE A 12 17.70 1.95 4.64
N GLN A 13 16.89 0.98 4.21
CA GLN A 13 15.75 1.23 3.35
C GLN A 13 14.88 2.13 4.20
N ASN A 14 15.07 3.43 4.01
CA ASN A 14 14.08 4.43 4.31
C ASN A 14 12.86 3.99 3.50
N THR A 15 12.04 3.12 4.10
CA THR A 15 10.73 2.73 3.65
C THR A 15 9.86 3.95 3.84
N ALA A 16 10.15 4.99 3.05
CA ALA A 16 9.27 6.12 2.85
C ALA A 16 7.94 5.48 2.52
N ARG A 17 7.02 5.55 3.49
CA ARG A 17 5.71 4.90 3.39
C ARG A 17 5.16 5.34 2.04
N PRO A 18 4.69 4.40 1.20
CA PRO A 18 4.13 4.77 -0.09
C PRO A 18 3.12 5.89 0.17
N ASN A 19 3.20 6.97 -0.60
CA ASN A 19 2.35 8.12 -0.38
C ASN A 19 0.89 7.65 -0.43
N MET A 20 0.24 7.61 0.73
CA MET A 20 -1.15 7.17 0.87
C MET A 20 -2.15 8.26 0.48
N ALA A 21 -1.66 9.42 0.01
CA ALA A 21 -2.51 10.49 -0.48
C ALA A 21 -3.47 10.00 -1.58
N GLY A 22 -4.77 10.20 -1.34
CA GLY A 22 -5.84 9.80 -2.25
C GLY A 22 -6.32 8.35 -2.07
N TRP A 23 -5.68 7.55 -1.23
CA TRP A 23 -6.17 6.21 -0.91
C TRP A 23 -7.55 6.30 -0.27
N TRP A 24 -8.37 5.28 -0.50
CA TRP A 24 -9.75 5.24 -0.02
C TRP A 24 -10.10 3.85 0.53
N ILE A 25 -10.95 3.85 1.55
CA ILE A 25 -11.49 2.66 2.17
C ILE A 25 -12.85 2.37 1.55
N CYS A 26 -12.99 1.16 1.01
CA CYS A 26 -14.23 0.69 0.42
C CYS A 26 -15.30 0.52 1.48
N CYS A 27 -16.48 1.12 1.29
CA CYS A 27 -17.58 1.00 2.24
C CYS A 27 -18.16 -0.42 2.33
N ASN A 28 -17.97 -1.25 1.31
CA ASN A 28 -18.54 -2.61 1.27
C ASN A 28 -17.67 -3.62 2.03
N CYS A 29 -16.36 -3.65 1.75
CA CYS A 29 -15.44 -4.65 2.30
C CYS A 29 -14.40 -4.09 3.28
N GLN A 30 -14.41 -2.77 3.53
CA GLN A 30 -13.40 -2.07 4.35
C GLN A 30 -11.96 -2.19 3.83
N GLY A 31 -11.78 -2.60 2.58
CA GLY A 31 -10.45 -2.66 1.95
C GLY A 31 -9.88 -1.29 1.63
N GLU A 32 -8.58 -1.12 1.85
CA GLU A 32 -7.82 0.04 1.39
C GLU A 32 -7.49 -0.08 -0.10
N ASN A 33 -7.65 1.02 -0.81
CA ASN A 33 -7.55 1.06 -2.26
C ASN A 33 -6.71 2.24 -2.71
N ASN A 34 -5.72 1.96 -3.56
CA ASN A 34 -4.95 2.98 -4.25
C ASN A 34 -5.74 3.46 -5.49
N PRO A 35 -6.20 4.73 -5.54
CA PRO A 35 -6.97 5.25 -6.67
C PRO A 35 -6.16 5.25 -7.98
N VAL A 36 -4.83 5.37 -7.89
CA VAL A 36 -3.92 5.39 -9.04
C VAL A 36 -3.90 4.02 -9.73
N LEU A 37 -4.01 2.94 -8.97
CA LEU A 37 -3.93 1.58 -9.49
C LEU A 37 -5.28 0.99 -9.87
N ASN A 38 -6.37 1.35 -9.16
CA ASN A 38 -7.65 0.67 -9.34
C ASN A 38 -8.70 1.45 -10.16
N SER A 39 -8.36 2.64 -10.68
CA SER A 39 -9.26 3.47 -11.52
C SER A 39 -10.66 3.68 -10.92
N GLY A 40 -10.77 3.73 -9.58
CA GLY A 40 -12.03 3.92 -8.86
C GLY A 40 -12.87 2.65 -8.70
N ARG A 41 -12.30 1.44 -8.70
CA ARG A 41 -12.96 0.17 -8.36
C ARG A 41 -12.18 -0.65 -7.35
N CYS A 42 -12.78 -0.97 -6.22
CA CYS A 42 -12.15 -1.72 -5.15
C CYS A 42 -11.51 -3.03 -5.66
N THR A 43 -10.23 -3.27 -5.35
CA THR A 43 -9.50 -4.45 -5.82
C THR A 43 -9.92 -5.75 -5.12
N ILE A 44 -10.64 -5.65 -4.01
CA ILE A 44 -11.07 -6.80 -3.19
C ILE A 44 -12.46 -7.28 -3.59
N CYS A 45 -13.41 -6.36 -3.76
CA CYS A 45 -14.82 -6.69 -4.00
C CYS A 45 -15.42 -6.04 -5.26
N GLU A 46 -14.56 -5.46 -6.12
CA GLU A 46 -14.91 -4.80 -7.40
C GLU A 46 -15.91 -3.64 -7.32
N HIS A 47 -16.24 -3.20 -6.10
CA HIS A 47 -17.17 -2.12 -5.83
C HIS A 47 -16.64 -0.81 -6.40
N LYS A 48 -17.44 -0.14 -7.23
CA LYS A 48 -17.11 1.17 -7.78
C LYS A 48 -17.07 2.21 -6.65
N GLN A 49 -16.04 3.04 -6.63
CA GLN A 49 -15.90 4.13 -5.67
C GLN A 49 -17.14 5.02 -5.71
N CYS A 50 -17.73 5.24 -4.55
CA CYS A 50 -18.97 5.98 -4.36
C CYS A 50 -18.81 6.97 -3.19
N PRO A 51 -19.74 7.91 -2.99
CA PRO A 51 -19.66 8.90 -1.91
C PRO A 51 -19.61 8.32 -0.49
N SER A 52 -20.07 7.07 -0.31
CA SER A 52 -20.00 6.36 0.97
C SER A 52 -18.60 5.78 1.26
N CYS A 53 -17.72 5.71 0.25
CA CYS A 53 -16.32 5.37 0.45
C CYS A 53 -15.61 6.54 1.15
N ARG A 54 -14.73 6.22 2.11
CA ARG A 54 -14.04 7.23 2.92
C ARG A 54 -12.56 7.31 2.54
N PRO A 55 -11.88 8.44 2.73
CA PRO A 55 -10.42 8.50 2.61
C PRO A 55 -9.75 7.54 3.61
N ALA A 56 -8.62 6.96 3.23
CA ALA A 56 -7.77 6.11 4.08
C ALA A 56 -6.86 6.94 4.99
#